data_AF-A0A957KT40-F1
#
_entry.id   AF-A0A957KT40-F1
#
_cell.length_a   1.000
_cell.length_b   1.000
_cell.length_c   1.000
_cell.angle_alpha   90.00
_cell.angle_beta   90.00
_cell.angle_gamma   90.00
#
_symmetry.space_group_name_H-M   'P 1'
#
loop_
_entity.id
_entity.type
_entity.pdbx_description
1 polymer ?
#
loop_
_entity_poly.entity_id
_entity_poly.type
_entity_poly.pdbx_seq_one_letter_code
_entity_poly.pdbx_strand_id
1 'polypeptide(L)'
;KTIAPEEYVYDFSFPEEAGSPNPHLWPNPFHSLKYAEIIRDTLTARDPDNGEYYAANYEAFAARIAALDEAIKQTVATIPEENRKLLTYHDSWAYFAPLYGMTVIGAIQPSDFAEPSARELVEIIDQIKA
;
A
#
# COMPACT_ATOMS: atom_id res chain seq x y z
N LYS A 1 14.39 -7.95 -4.50
CA LYS A 1 13.59 -6.72 -4.71
C LYS A 1 12.12 -7.11 -4.65
N THR A 2 11.25 -6.18 -4.26
CA THR A 2 9.83 -6.48 -3.99
C THR A 2 8.97 -6.40 -5.23
N ILE A 3 9.21 -5.37 -6.05
CA ILE A 3 8.56 -5.18 -7.35
C ILE A 3 9.59 -4.82 -8.42
N ALA A 4 9.24 -5.04 -9.68
CA ALA A 4 10.00 -4.65 -10.85
C ALA A 4 9.65 -3.21 -11.30
N PRO A 5 10.52 -2.53 -12.08
CA PRO A 5 10.25 -1.17 -12.57
C PRO A 5 8.94 -1.03 -13.36
N GLU A 6 8.50 -2.08 -14.03
CA GLU A 6 7.26 -2.11 -14.81
C GLU A 6 6.00 -2.08 -13.92
N GLU A 7 6.16 -2.39 -12.63
CA GLU A 7 5.10 -2.37 -11.62
C GLU A 7 5.08 -1.05 -10.83
N TYR A 8 5.98 -0.11 -11.13
CA TYR A 8 6.04 1.18 -10.44
C TYR A 8 4.78 2.01 -10.71
N VAL A 9 4.19 2.52 -9.62
CA VAL A 9 3.07 3.46 -9.70
C VAL A 9 3.58 4.88 -9.54
N TYR A 10 3.18 5.73 -10.48
CA TYR A 10 3.31 7.18 -10.43
C TYR A 10 1.90 7.77 -10.33
N ASP A 11 1.72 8.79 -9.50
CA ASP A 11 0.44 9.40 -9.19
C ASP A 11 0.60 10.91 -8.96
N PHE A 12 -0.44 11.57 -8.44
CA PHE A 12 -0.42 13.02 -8.23
C PHE A 12 0.61 13.47 -7.18
N SER A 13 0.98 12.60 -6.23
CA SER A 13 1.97 12.88 -5.19
C SER A 13 3.38 12.49 -5.62
N PHE A 14 3.49 11.51 -6.51
CA PHE A 14 4.74 10.97 -7.07
C PHE A 14 4.70 11.00 -8.61
N PRO A 15 4.79 12.20 -9.23
CA PRO A 15 4.71 12.34 -10.68
C PRO A 15 5.96 11.76 -11.36
N GLU A 16 5.78 11.20 -12.57
CA GLU A 16 6.86 10.56 -13.33
C GLU A 16 8.00 11.54 -13.65
N GLU A 17 7.68 12.81 -13.88
CA GLU A 17 8.66 13.89 -14.16
C GLU A 17 9.59 14.18 -12.98
N ALA A 18 9.16 13.86 -11.75
CA ALA A 18 10.01 13.96 -10.55
C ALA A 18 10.95 12.75 -10.38
N GLY A 19 10.78 11.70 -11.20
CA GLY A 19 11.71 10.59 -11.36
C GLY A 19 11.68 9.52 -10.26
N SER A 20 10.85 9.66 -9.22
CA SER A 20 10.69 8.66 -8.15
C SER A 20 9.26 8.16 -8.07
N PRO A 21 9.01 6.84 -8.10
CA PRO A 21 7.66 6.28 -8.00
C PRO A 21 7.13 6.37 -6.56
N ASN A 22 5.84 6.12 -6.39
CA ASN A 22 5.23 6.03 -5.07
C ASN A 22 5.90 4.90 -4.24
N PRO A 23 6.50 5.22 -3.08
CA PRO A 23 7.29 4.27 -2.29
C PRO A 23 6.44 3.40 -1.34
N HIS A 24 5.12 3.65 -1.26
CA HIS A 24 4.24 3.02 -0.27
C HIS A 24 3.80 1.62 -0.70
N LEU A 25 4.75 0.71 -0.76
CA LEU A 25 4.48 -0.68 -1.15
C LEU A 25 3.84 -1.50 -0.02
N TRP A 26 4.20 -1.23 1.24
CA TRP A 26 3.81 -2.08 2.38
C TRP A 26 2.29 -2.20 2.64
N PRO A 27 1.44 -1.21 2.32
CA PRO A 27 0.00 -1.35 2.50
C PRO A 27 -0.61 -2.44 1.61
N ASN A 28 0.04 -2.81 0.50
CA ASN A 28 -0.29 -4.03 -0.21
C ASN A 28 0.26 -5.24 0.58
N PRO A 29 -0.60 -6.13 1.12
CA PRO A 29 -0.14 -7.20 1.98
C PRO A 29 0.73 -8.24 1.25
N PHE A 30 0.59 -8.40 -0.07
CA PHE A 30 1.44 -9.30 -0.86
C PHE A 30 2.85 -8.73 -1.05
N HIS A 31 3.01 -7.41 -1.14
CA HIS A 31 4.33 -6.78 -1.10
C HIS A 31 4.99 -6.94 0.27
N SER A 32 4.21 -6.80 1.35
CA SER A 32 4.69 -7.09 2.72
C SER A 32 5.08 -8.56 2.90
N LEU A 33 4.35 -9.51 2.29
CA LEU A 33 4.74 -10.91 2.28
C LEU A 33 6.06 -11.14 1.52
N LYS A 34 6.27 -10.42 0.40
CA LYS A 34 7.54 -10.45 -0.33
C LYS A 34 8.70 -9.86 0.47
N TYR A 35 8.46 -8.84 1.30
CA TYR A 35 9.45 -8.37 2.27
C TYR A 35 9.84 -9.47 3.24
N ALA A 36 8.85 -10.16 3.81
CA ALA A 36 9.10 -11.25 4.76
C ALA A 36 9.90 -12.40 4.12
N GLU A 37 9.64 -12.72 2.85
CA GLU A 37 10.42 -13.71 2.08
C GLU A 37 11.89 -13.29 1.96
N ILE A 38 12.14 -12.04 1.55
CA ILE A 38 13.51 -11.50 1.43
C ILE A 38 14.21 -11.51 2.80
N ILE A 39 13.50 -11.15 3.87
CA ILE A 39 14.04 -11.16 5.24
C ILE A 39 14.40 -12.59 5.66
N ARG A 40 13.50 -13.56 5.46
CA ARG A 40 13.74 -14.98 5.77
C ARG A 40 14.99 -15.48 5.06
N ASP A 41 15.09 -15.27 3.75
CA ASP A 41 16.21 -15.76 2.94
C ASP A 41 17.53 -15.11 3.36
N THR A 42 17.48 -13.79 3.62
CA THR A 42 18.63 -13.01 4.04
C THR A 42 19.13 -13.41 5.43
N LEU A 43 18.23 -13.66 6.38
CA LEU A 43 18.59 -14.11 7.72
C LEU A 43 19.10 -15.56 7.67
N THR A 44 18.44 -16.45 6.94
CA THR A 44 18.88 -17.85 6.77
C THR A 44 20.28 -17.94 6.16
N ALA A 45 20.60 -17.08 5.19
CA ALA A 45 21.94 -17.05 4.60
C ALA A 45 23.02 -16.53 5.57
N ARG A 46 22.66 -15.70 6.54
CA ARG A 46 23.60 -15.13 7.53
C ARG A 46 23.70 -15.95 8.82
N ASP A 47 22.64 -16.67 9.16
CA ASP A 47 22.52 -17.49 10.36
C ASP A 47 21.84 -18.82 10.01
N PRO A 48 22.56 -19.75 9.35
CA PRO A 48 21.99 -20.99 8.83
C PRO A 48 21.44 -21.92 9.92
N ASP A 49 22.04 -21.89 11.12
CA ASP A 49 21.63 -22.73 12.26
C ASP A 49 20.19 -22.40 12.72
N ASN A 50 19.72 -21.18 12.45
CA ASN A 50 18.35 -20.73 12.74
C ASN A 50 17.42 -20.73 11.52
N GLY A 51 17.81 -21.37 10.41
CA GLY A 51 17.03 -21.39 9.16
C GLY A 51 15.59 -21.91 9.34
N GLU A 52 15.40 -23.01 10.07
CA GLU A 52 14.07 -23.56 10.34
C GLU A 52 13.20 -22.62 11.18
N TYR A 53 13.81 -21.87 12.11
CA TYR A 53 13.11 -20.87 12.92
C TYR A 53 12.59 -19.72 12.05
N TYR A 54 13.40 -19.20 11.12
CA TYR A 54 12.95 -18.16 10.19
C TYR A 54 11.89 -18.66 9.23
N ALA A 55 12.02 -19.89 8.73
CA ALA A 55 11.03 -20.51 7.86
C ALA A 55 9.68 -20.65 8.57
N ALA A 56 9.66 -21.17 9.81
CA ALA A 56 8.44 -21.31 10.59
C ALA A 56 7.74 -19.95 10.86
N ASN A 57 8.52 -18.90 11.15
CA ASN A 57 7.98 -17.56 11.33
C ASN A 57 7.41 -16.97 10.03
N TYR A 58 8.06 -17.21 8.90
CA TYR A 58 7.55 -16.80 7.59
C TYR A 58 6.20 -17.49 7.28
N GLU A 59 6.09 -18.81 7.47
CA GLU A 59 4.84 -19.53 7.23
C GLU A 59 3.70 -19.02 8.14
N ALA A 60 3.99 -18.77 9.42
CA ALA A 60 3.02 -18.17 10.33
C ALA A 60 2.59 -16.76 9.90
N PHE A 61 3.51 -15.95 9.38
CA PHE A 61 3.20 -14.64 8.84
C PHE A 61 2.39 -14.72 7.53
N ALA A 62 2.76 -15.62 6.62
CA ALA A 62 2.04 -15.87 5.37
C ALA A 62 0.58 -16.27 5.62
N ALA A 63 0.33 -17.14 6.60
CA ALA A 63 -1.03 -17.51 6.99
C ALA A 63 -1.85 -16.31 7.51
N ARG A 64 -1.21 -15.41 8.29
CA ARG A 64 -1.87 -14.18 8.76
C ARG A 64 -2.16 -13.20 7.62
N ILE A 65 -1.26 -13.09 6.64
CA ILE A 65 -1.47 -12.26 5.45
C ILE A 65 -2.64 -12.80 4.62
N ALA A 66 -2.73 -14.12 4.42
CA ALA A 66 -3.86 -14.73 3.71
C ALA A 66 -5.20 -14.47 4.43
N ALA A 67 -5.22 -14.60 5.76
CA ALA A 67 -6.41 -14.28 6.55
C ALA A 67 -6.79 -12.79 6.49
N LEU A 68 -5.79 -11.89 6.49
CA LEU A 68 -5.99 -10.45 6.37
C LEU A 68 -6.55 -10.07 4.99
N ASP A 69 -6.01 -10.63 3.91
CA ASP A 69 -6.49 -10.41 2.54
C ASP A 69 -7.96 -10.78 2.40
N GLU A 70 -8.36 -11.96 2.89
CA GLU A 70 -9.76 -12.39 2.87
C GLU A 70 -10.66 -11.47 3.70
N ALA A 71 -10.21 -11.06 4.90
CA ALA A 71 -10.96 -10.13 5.73
C ALA A 71 -11.14 -8.76 5.07
N ILE A 72 -10.10 -8.24 4.38
CA ILE A 72 -10.19 -6.98 3.62
C ILE A 72 -11.17 -7.14 2.46
N LYS A 73 -11.08 -8.21 1.67
CA LYS A 73 -12.00 -8.48 0.55
C LYS A 73 -13.45 -8.51 1.02
N GLN A 74 -13.74 -9.26 2.09
CA GLN A 74 -15.07 -9.33 2.67
C GLN A 74 -15.57 -7.97 3.15
N THR A 75 -14.70 -7.18 3.80
CA THR A 75 -15.04 -5.84 4.29
C THR A 75 -15.35 -4.89 3.14
N VAL A 76 -14.49 -4.84 2.12
CA VAL A 76 -14.67 -3.96 0.97
C VAL A 76 -15.90 -4.36 0.15
N ALA A 77 -16.23 -5.65 0.07
CA ALA A 77 -17.45 -6.13 -0.57
C ALA A 77 -18.75 -5.61 0.08
N THR A 78 -18.71 -5.19 1.36
CA THR A 78 -19.86 -4.53 2.02
C THR A 78 -20.10 -3.09 1.54
N ILE A 79 -19.15 -2.50 0.83
CA ILE A 79 -19.21 -1.13 0.32
C ILE A 79 -19.70 -1.19 -1.14
N PRO A 80 -20.78 -0.46 -1.49
CA PRO A 80 -21.20 -0.30 -2.88
C PRO A 80 -20.06 0.21 -3.75
N GLU A 81 -19.94 -0.28 -4.98
CA GLU A 81 -18.79 0.00 -5.85
C GLU A 81 -18.60 1.50 -6.09
N GLU A 82 -19.69 2.24 -6.26
CA GLU A 82 -19.71 3.70 -6.43
C GLU A 82 -19.14 4.47 -5.23
N ASN A 83 -19.12 3.83 -4.05
CA ASN A 83 -18.65 4.39 -2.79
C ASN A 83 -17.23 3.94 -2.42
N ARG A 84 -16.56 3.12 -3.24
CA ARG A 84 -15.17 2.65 -2.98
C ARG A 84 -14.13 3.72 -3.33
N LYS A 85 -14.36 4.95 -2.86
CA LYS A 85 -13.49 6.12 -3.03
C LYS A 85 -12.74 6.38 -1.72
N LEU A 86 -11.42 6.54 -1.79
CA LEU A 86 -10.56 6.84 -0.66
C LEU A 86 -10.09 8.30 -0.72
N LEU A 87 -10.52 9.09 0.25
CA LEU A 87 -9.89 10.36 0.60
C LEU A 87 -9.03 10.12 1.85
N THR A 88 -7.73 10.37 1.75
CA THR A 88 -6.79 9.98 2.79
C THR A 88 -6.07 11.20 3.36
N TYR A 89 -5.41 11.01 4.51
CA TYR A 89 -4.52 12.05 5.02
C TYR A 89 -3.26 12.15 4.16
N HIS A 90 -2.53 11.04 4.02
CA HIS A 90 -1.35 10.91 3.18
C HIS A 90 -1.62 9.99 1.98
N ASP A 91 -1.00 10.24 0.84
CA ASP A 91 -1.11 9.41 -0.36
C ASP A 91 -0.24 8.14 -0.30
N SER A 92 -0.67 7.18 0.51
CA SER A 92 0.07 5.93 0.75
C SER A 92 -0.61 4.69 0.18
N TRP A 93 -1.70 4.82 -0.58
CA TRP A 93 -2.59 3.70 -0.89
C TRP A 93 -2.53 3.25 -2.35
N ALA A 94 -1.56 3.75 -3.12
CA ALA A 94 -1.37 3.49 -4.55
C ALA A 94 -1.37 2.00 -4.94
N TYR A 95 -0.84 1.12 -4.10
CA TYR A 95 -0.78 -0.33 -4.37
C TYR A 95 -1.86 -1.15 -3.66
N PHE A 96 -2.55 -0.55 -2.67
CA PHE A 96 -3.65 -1.18 -1.94
C PHE A 96 -4.97 -0.96 -2.68
N ALA A 97 -5.23 0.28 -3.10
CA ALA A 97 -6.48 0.67 -3.71
C ALA A 97 -6.84 -0.19 -4.93
N PRO A 98 -5.97 -0.35 -5.95
CA PRO A 98 -6.28 -1.20 -7.10
C PRO A 98 -6.41 -2.69 -6.73
N LEU A 99 -5.66 -3.17 -5.73
CA LEU A 99 -5.73 -4.57 -5.27
C LEU A 99 -7.13 -4.94 -4.77
N TYR A 100 -7.81 -4.01 -4.10
CA TYR A 100 -9.12 -4.23 -3.48
C TYR A 100 -10.27 -3.51 -4.19
N GLY A 101 -10.05 -2.99 -5.40
CA GLY A 101 -11.10 -2.31 -6.18
C GLY A 101 -11.58 -1.00 -5.54
N MET A 102 -10.67 -0.26 -4.90
CA MET A 102 -10.88 1.10 -4.44
C MET A 102 -10.13 2.10 -5.31
N THR A 103 -10.54 3.37 -5.27
CA THR A 103 -9.88 4.47 -5.99
C THR A 103 -9.47 5.54 -5.00
N VAL A 104 -8.18 5.90 -4.97
CA VAL A 104 -7.72 7.09 -4.25
C VAL A 104 -8.19 8.30 -5.03
N ILE A 105 -9.05 9.11 -4.42
CA ILE A 105 -9.55 10.34 -5.04
C ILE A 105 -8.71 11.54 -4.62
N GLY A 106 -8.13 11.54 -3.42
CA GLY A 106 -7.21 12.60 -3.03
C GLY A 106 -6.52 12.31 -1.70
N ALA A 107 -5.55 13.16 -1.39
CA ALA A 107 -4.88 13.20 -0.10
C ALA A 107 -4.87 14.63 0.42
N ILE A 108 -5.15 14.80 1.72
CA ILE A 108 -5.10 16.10 2.40
C ILE A 108 -3.66 16.64 2.45
N GLN A 109 -2.69 15.73 2.54
CA GLN A 109 -1.27 16.01 2.61
C GLN A 109 -0.53 15.03 1.67
N PRO A 110 -0.41 15.35 0.37
CA PRO A 110 0.01 14.40 -0.67
C PRO A 110 1.48 13.97 -0.55
N SER A 111 2.41 14.90 -0.32
CA SER A 111 3.85 14.61 -0.43
C SER A 111 4.76 15.38 0.53
N ASP A 112 4.40 16.59 0.97
CA ASP A 112 5.17 17.35 1.96
C ASP A 112 4.54 17.22 3.35
N PHE A 113 5.28 17.55 4.41
CA PHE A 113 4.73 17.56 5.78
C PHE A 113 3.99 18.86 6.12
N ALA A 114 3.61 19.65 5.11
CA ALA A 114 2.95 20.93 5.32
C ALA A 114 1.45 20.75 5.46
N GLU A 115 0.81 21.64 6.23
CA GLU A 115 -0.65 21.70 6.26
C GLU A 115 -1.18 22.21 4.92
N PRO A 116 -2.34 21.70 4.44
CA PRO A 116 -2.95 22.18 3.22
C PRO A 116 -3.36 23.65 3.33
N SER A 117 -3.18 24.40 2.25
CA SER A 117 -3.71 25.74 2.10
C SER A 117 -5.25 25.74 2.08
N ALA A 118 -5.85 26.91 2.36
CA ALA A 118 -7.30 27.08 2.27
C ALA A 118 -7.87 26.76 0.88
N ARG A 119 -7.07 26.92 -0.18
CA ARG A 119 -7.48 26.59 -1.56
C ARG A 119 -7.54 25.09 -1.77
N GLU A 120 -6.51 24.35 -1.35
CA GLU A 120 -6.47 22.89 -1.44
C GLU A 120 -7.61 22.25 -0.64
N LEU A 121 -7.95 22.82 0.53
CA LEU A 121 -9.12 22.40 1.30
C LEU A 121 -10.44 22.58 0.52
N VAL A 122 -10.62 23.68 -0.21
CA VAL A 122 -11.81 23.90 -1.05
C VAL A 122 -11.87 22.89 -2.18
N GLU A 123 -10.74 22.63 -2.86
CA GLU A 123 -10.66 21.66 -3.96
C GLU A 123 -11.00 20.24 -3.46
N ILE A 124 -10.52 19.84 -2.28
CA ILE A 124 -10.87 18.57 -1.63
C ILE A 124 -12.38 18.50 -1.33
N ILE A 125 -12.96 19.58 -0.78
CA ILE A 125 -14.39 19.63 -0.46
C ILE A 125 -15.25 19.47 -1.71
N ASP A 126 -14.89 20.14 -2.81
CA ASP A 126 -15.63 20.05 -4.06
C ASP A 126 -15.53 18.65 -4.67
N GLN A 127 -14.37 18.00 -4.55
CA GLN A 127 -14.17 16.62 -4.98
C GLN A 127 -15.02 15.61 -4.21
N ILE A 128 -15.23 15.83 -2.90
CA ILE A 128 -16.10 14.95 -2.07
C ILE A 128 -17.58 15.08 -2.48
N LYS A 129 -18.01 16.28 -2.90
CA LYS A 129 -19.42 16.58 -3.22
C LYS A 129 -19.86 16.09 -4.60
N ALA A 130 -18.91 15.82 -5.50
CA ALA A 130 -19.14 15.39 -6.89
C ALA A 130 -19.36 13.87 -7.01
#